data_AF-A0A926GNA9-F1
#
_entry.id   AF-A0A926GNA9-F1
#
_cell.length_a   1.000
_cell.length_b   1.000
_cell.length_c   1.000
_cell.angle_alpha   90.00
_cell.angle_beta   90.00
_cell.angle_gamma   90.00
#
_symmetry.space_group_name_H-M   'P 1'
#
loop_
_entity.id
_entity.type
_entity.pdbx_description
1 polymer ?
#
loop_
_entity_poly.entity_id
_entity_poly.type
_entity_poly.pdbx_seq_one_letter_code
_entity_poly.pdbx_strand_id
1 'polypeptide(L)'
;MSAVIATLIGTLIIAAVVYDIARLITPNESRCPPLARLRGRRAALQHAERWCVGLRMHGRIDAATYQHRMSGLARGERRPAANREAPRRA
;
A
#
# COMPACT_ATOMS: atom_id res chain seq x y z
N MET A 1 48.89 -9.23 3.79
CA MET A 1 47.91 -8.88 2.73
C MET A 1 46.48 -9.21 3.14
N SER A 2 46.20 -10.41 3.65
CA SER A 2 44.84 -10.84 4.05
C SER A 2 44.18 -9.98 5.12
N ALA A 3 44.94 -9.50 6.11
CA ALA A 3 44.41 -8.61 7.15
C ALA A 3 43.89 -7.27 6.57
N VAL A 4 44.62 -6.69 5.61
CA VAL A 4 44.24 -5.44 4.95
C VAL A 4 42.96 -5.63 4.12
N ILE A 5 42.85 -6.76 3.44
CA ILE A 5 41.66 -7.12 2.65
C ILE A 5 40.46 -7.33 3.58
N ALA A 6 40.64 -8.06 4.69
CA ALA A 6 39.58 -8.29 5.68
C ALA A 6 39.09 -6.97 6.31
N THR A 7 40.01 -6.05 6.63
CA THR A 7 39.63 -4.73 7.16
C THR A 7 38.86 -3.91 6.13
N LEU A 8 39.24 -3.94 4.85
CA LEU A 8 38.52 -3.22 3.79
C LEU A 8 37.11 -3.77 3.56
N ILE A 9 36.96 -5.10 3.59
CA ILE A 9 35.64 -5.75 3.47
C ILE A 9 34.77 -5.38 4.68
N GLY A 10 35.32 -5.48 5.89
CA GLY A 10 34.60 -5.13 7.11
C GLY A 10 34.14 -3.67 7.12
N THR A 11 34.99 -2.73 6.73
CA THR A 11 34.63 -1.32 6.66
C THR A 11 33.57 -1.04 5.59
N LEU A 12 33.63 -1.69 4.43
CA LEU A 12 32.61 -1.59 3.38
C LEU A 12 31.24 -2.11 3.85
N ILE A 13 31.22 -3.24 4.56
CA ILE A 13 29.98 -3.80 5.14
C ILE A 13 29.39 -2.83 6.15
N ILE A 14 30.20 -2.30 7.07
CA ILE A 14 29.74 -1.33 8.07
C ILE A 14 29.21 -0.07 7.39
N ALA A 15 29.91 0.46 6.39
CA ALA A 15 29.47 1.62 5.63
C ALA A 15 28.14 1.37 4.91
N ALA A 16 27.94 0.19 4.31
CA ALA A 16 26.69 -0.17 3.66
C ALA A 16 25.52 -0.27 4.66
N VAL A 17 25.75 -0.87 5.83
CA VAL A 17 24.75 -0.96 6.92
C VAL A 17 24.37 0.42 7.43
N VAL A 18 25.37 1.27 7.71
CA VAL A 18 25.13 2.65 8.15
C VAL A 18 24.38 3.44 7.09
N TYR A 19 24.72 3.27 5.81
CA TYR A 19 24.02 3.90 4.70
C TYR A 19 22.56 3.44 4.58
N ASP A 20 22.30 2.13 4.71
CA ASP A 20 20.93 1.61 4.65
C ASP A 20 20.09 2.09 5.85
N ILE A 21 20.65 2.09 7.06
CA ILE A 21 20.02 2.66 8.25
C ILE A 21 19.74 4.15 8.04
N ALA A 22 20.73 4.92 7.58
CA ALA A 22 20.58 6.34 7.30
C ALA A 22 19.52 6.58 6.22
N ARG A 23 19.41 5.72 5.20
CA ARG A 23 18.37 5.79 4.15
C ARG A 23 16.98 5.41 4.65
N LEU A 24 16.89 4.46 5.58
CA LEU A 24 15.62 4.09 6.21
C LEU A 24 15.12 5.19 7.16
N ILE A 25 16.04 5.87 7.85
CA ILE A 25 15.71 6.91 8.85
C ILE A 25 15.60 8.29 8.22
N THR A 26 16.43 8.61 7.22
CA THR A 26 16.43 9.88 6.50
C THR A 26 15.55 9.72 5.28
N PRO A 27 14.33 10.30 5.26
CA PRO A 27 13.49 10.30 4.08
C PRO A 27 14.04 11.33 3.08
N ASN A 28 15.26 11.11 2.58
CA ASN A 28 15.74 11.83 1.43
C ASN A 28 15.15 11.12 0.21
N GLU A 29 14.37 11.88 -0.59
CA GLU A 29 13.70 11.51 -1.84
C GLU A 29 12.26 10.97 -1.73
N SER A 30 11.29 11.90 -1.73
CA SER A 30 10.27 12.09 -2.78
C SER A 30 9.67 10.88 -3.55
N ARG A 31 9.64 9.67 -3.01
CA ARG A 31 8.92 8.52 -3.60
C ARG A 31 8.16 7.62 -2.62
N CYS A 32 8.31 7.81 -1.31
CA CYS A 32 7.42 7.17 -0.35
C CYS A 32 6.18 8.04 -0.13
N PRO A 33 4.96 7.59 -0.51
CA PRO A 33 3.77 8.32 -0.12
C PRO A 33 3.74 8.41 1.40
N PRO A 34 3.41 9.58 1.97
CA PRO A 34 3.51 9.81 3.40
C PRO A 34 2.80 8.68 4.16
N LEU A 35 3.36 8.24 5.28
CA LEU A 35 2.79 7.14 6.09
C LEU A 35 1.30 7.38 6.43
N ALA A 36 0.88 8.64 6.54
CA ALA A 36 -0.52 9.04 6.66
C ALA A 36 -1.38 8.61 5.46
N ARG A 37 -0.86 8.74 4.23
CA ARG A 37 -1.50 8.27 2.99
C ARG A 37 -1.53 6.74 2.91
N LEU A 38 -0.53 6.05 3.43
CA LEU A 38 -0.55 4.58 3.54
C LEU A 38 -1.56 4.09 4.59
N ARG A 39 -1.64 4.76 5.74
CA ARG A 39 -2.66 4.49 6.76
C ARG A 39 -4.07 4.78 6.24
N GLY A 40 -4.29 5.92 5.58
CA GLY A 40 -5.55 6.25 4.92
C GLY A 40 -5.92 5.25 3.82
N ARG A 41 -4.93 4.78 3.04
CA ARG A 41 -5.13 3.74 2.03
C ARG A 41 -5.55 2.41 2.67
N ARG A 42 -4.91 1.98 3.75
CA ARG A 42 -5.30 0.76 4.47
C ARG A 42 -6.69 0.89 5.07
N ALA A 43 -7.03 2.04 5.67
CA ALA A 43 -8.36 2.29 6.20
C ALA A 43 -9.44 2.25 5.11
N ALA A 44 -9.18 2.85 3.94
CA ALA A 44 -10.10 2.82 2.82
C ALA A 44 -10.31 1.40 2.25
N LEU A 45 -9.24 0.60 2.16
CA LEU A 45 -9.34 -0.81 1.75
C LEU A 45 -10.15 -1.63 2.75
N GLN A 46 -9.87 -1.51 4.05
CA GLN A 46 -10.62 -2.18 5.11
C GLN A 46 -12.11 -1.80 5.10
N HIS A 47 -12.42 -0.53 4.84
CA HIS A 47 -13.81 -0.09 4.72
C HIS A 47 -14.50 -0.71 3.50
N ALA A 48 -13.83 -0.76 2.35
CA ALA A 48 -14.37 -1.37 1.13
C ALA A 48 -14.60 -2.89 1.27
N GLU A 49 -13.71 -3.59 1.98
CA GLU A 49 -13.87 -5.01 2.30
C GLU A 49 -15.10 -5.24 3.18
N ARG A 50 -15.21 -4.51 4.30
CA ARG A 50 -16.37 -4.59 5.21
C ARG A 50 -17.68 -4.30 4.49
N TRP A 51 -17.69 -3.31 3.59
CA TRP A 51 -18.85 -2.98 2.77
C TRP A 51 -19.24 -4.14 1.84
N CYS A 52 -18.28 -4.75 1.13
CA CYS A 52 -18.57 -5.89 0.25
C CYS A 52 -19.07 -7.12 1.02
N VAL A 53 -18.50 -7.39 2.20
CA VAL A 53 -18.98 -8.45 3.09
C VAL A 53 -20.40 -8.15 3.55
N GLY A 54 -20.68 -6.91 3.96
CA GLY A 54 -22.02 -6.47 4.32
C GLY A 54 -23.03 -6.70 3.19
N LEU A 55 -22.71 -6.27 1.96
CA LEU A 55 -23.58 -6.50 0.80
C LEU A 55 -23.85 -7.99 0.55
N ARG A 56 -22.83 -8.86 0.69
CA ARG A 56 -22.98 -10.31 0.51
C ARG A 56 -23.87 -10.91 1.59
N MET A 57 -23.66 -10.54 2.85
CA MET A 57 -24.47 -11.04 3.97
C MET A 57 -25.94 -10.65 3.84
N HIS A 58 -26.22 -9.46 3.28
CA HIS A 58 -27.59 -8.99 3.03
C HIS A 58 -28.16 -9.48 1.69
N GLY A 59 -27.49 -10.40 0.98
CA GLY A 59 -27.95 -10.93 -0.31
C GLY A 59 -28.03 -9.88 -1.43
N ARG A 60 -27.39 -8.71 -1.25
CA ARG A 60 -27.42 -7.59 -2.21
C ARG A 60 -26.44 -7.77 -3.37
N ILE A 61 -25.49 -8.69 -3.23
CA ILE A 61 -24.56 -9.09 -4.30
C ILE A 61 -24.39 -10.61 -4.28
N ASP A 62 -24.23 -11.19 -5.47
CA ASP A 62 -23.91 -12.61 -5.61
C ASP A 62 -22.43 -12.90 -5.30
N ALA A 63 -22.10 -14.19 -5.22
CA ALA A 63 -20.74 -14.65 -4.92
C ALA A 63 -19.72 -14.25 -6.01
N ALA A 64 -20.13 -14.23 -7.28
CA ALA A 64 -19.26 -13.89 -8.41
C ALA A 64 -18.87 -12.40 -8.39
N THR A 65 -19.84 -11.52 -8.15
CA THR A 65 -19.66 -10.07 -7.98
C THR A 65 -18.80 -9.78 -6.76
N TYR A 66 -19.01 -10.50 -5.66
CA TYR A 66 -18.16 -10.40 -4.49
C TYR A 66 -16.70 -10.77 -4.80
N GLN A 67 -16.47 -11.91 -5.45
CA GLN A 67 -15.12 -12.39 -5.78
C GLN A 67 -14.40 -11.46 -6.75
N HIS A 68 -15.12 -10.97 -7.77
CA HIS A 68 -14.60 -9.98 -8.70
C HIS A 68 -14.18 -8.70 -7.97
N ARG A 69 -15.02 -8.16 -7.07
CA ARG A 69 -14.70 -6.97 -6.27
C ARG A 69 -13.50 -7.19 -5.34
N MET A 70 -13.43 -8.33 -4.67
CA MET A 70 -12.31 -8.65 -3.77
C MET A 70 -11.00 -8.80 -4.54
N SER A 71 -11.03 -9.41 -5.72
CA SER A 71 -9.85 -9.52 -6.60
C SER A 71 -9.35 -8.15 -7.10
N GLY A 72 -10.25 -7.21 -7.40
CA GLY A 72 -9.89 -5.83 -7.73
C GLY A 72 -9.23 -5.09 -6.55
N LEU A 73 -9.74 -5.28 -5.33
CA LEU A 73 -9.12 -4.74 -4.12
C LEU A 73 -7.72 -5.31 -3.88
N ALA A 74 -7.53 -6.62 -4.07
CA ALA A 74 -6.23 -7.29 -3.92
C ALA A 74 -5.19 -6.80 -4.95
N ARG A 75 -5.61 -6.47 -6.18
CA ARG A 75 -4.76 -5.84 -7.19
C ARG A 75 -4.51 -4.35 -6.95
N GLY A 76 -5.17 -3.75 -5.96
CA GLY A 76 -5.09 -2.32 -5.69
C GLY A 76 -5.77 -1.46 -6.75
N GLU A 77 -6.64 -2.04 -7.58
CA GLU A 77 -7.44 -1.30 -8.55
C GLU A 77 -8.40 -0.40 -7.80
N ARG A 78 -8.27 0.92 -8.01
CA ARG A 78 -9.26 1.87 -7.54
C ARG A 78 -10.50 1.67 -8.38
N ARG A 79 -11.63 1.33 -7.75
CA ARG A 79 -12.91 1.67 -8.36
C ARG A 79 -12.93 3.21 -8.45
N PRO A 80 -13.06 3.81 -9.65
CA PRO A 80 -13.44 5.21 -9.70
C PRO A 80 -14.75 5.33 -8.94
N ALA A 81 -14.90 6.41 -8.18
CA ALA A 81 -16.15 6.73 -7.52
C ALA A 81 -17.22 6.97 -8.59
N ALA A 82 -17.79 5.89 -9.12
CA ALA A 82 -19.04 5.89 -9.85
C ALA A 82 -20.15 6.11 -8.82
N ASN A 83 -20.18 7.31 -8.24
CA ASN A 83 -21.41 8.08 -8.02
C ASN A 83 -21.10 9.46 -7.42
N ARG A 84 -20.65 10.39 -8.27
CA ARG A 84 -21.21 11.75 -8.23
C ARG A 84 -22.32 11.78 -9.27
N GLU A 85 -23.40 11.03 -9.03
CA GLU A 85 -24.71 11.44 -9.49
C GLU A 85 -24.97 12.78 -8.80
N ALA A 86 -24.65 13.87 -9.51
CA ALA A 86 -25.28 15.14 -9.26
C ALA A 86 -26.71 15.03 -9.80
N PRO A 87 -27.75 15.05 -8.95
CA PRO A 87 -29.09 15.27 -9.45
C PRO A 87 -29.27 16.77 -9.56
N ARG A 88 -29.18 17.32 -10.77
CA ARG A 88 -29.93 18.55 -11.08
C ARG A 88 -30.54 18.45 -12.46
N ARG A 89 -31.75 17.88 -12.46
CA ARG A 89 -32.81 18.34 -13.36
C ARG A 89 -33.20 19.75 -12.93
N ALA A 90 -33.15 20.68 -13.87
CA ALA A 90 -34.22 21.63 -14.21
C ALA A 90 -33.83 22.23 -15.57
#